data_AF-A0A839P4V3-F1
#
_entry.id   AF-A0A839P4V3-F1
#
_cell.length_a   1.000
_cell.length_b   1.000
_cell.length_c   1.000
_cell.angle_alpha   90.00
_cell.angle_beta   90.00
_cell.angle_gamma   90.00
#
_symmetry.space_group_name_H-M   'P 1'
#
loop_
_entity.id
_entity.type
_entity.pdbx_description
1 polymer ?
#
loop_
_entity_poly.entity_id
_entity_poly.type
_entity_poly.pdbx_seq_one_letter_code
_entity_poly.pdbx_strand_id
1 'polypeptide(L)'
;MPMIGPQFRRALGAVLAALALGGASPAAAAPDVWACQRYRTELANLNASASTASALQSEVARLETYYRSLNCEGGKFLFFDTRPPQCGAVEARIRSLNATYGGGDGEVVAARRRQLVAAVSSACTGLIAGEGQEGQTAGNQTARGGAQVVCVKTCDGSYFPMANLPDGRGGADEMCQALCPGTEAVAYSMPHGDEALKYAATIKGNRAYTALPAAFKFRKSFTPDCSCKREGQSWAQSLAKAESMLVRHKGDIFVTPMTAERLSRAPKVRLTLVGRADRTAASLAADAANREGAAAAQTAKEGGELTGATAESRSAIRVIVPSLLPPPALTPAP
;
A
#
# COMPACT_ATOMS: atom_id res chain seq x y z
N MET A 1 -79.51 18.00 65.69
CA MET A 1 -78.28 17.24 66.05
C MET A 1 -78.60 15.77 65.80
N PRO A 2 -77.76 14.93 65.14
CA PRO A 2 -76.32 15.01 64.89
C PRO A 2 -75.93 14.86 63.39
N MET A 3 -74.87 15.53 62.93
CA MET A 3 -73.51 15.03 62.62
C MET A 3 -73.31 14.45 61.21
N ILE A 4 -72.59 15.25 60.42
CA ILE A 4 -71.88 14.90 59.19
C ILE A 4 -70.63 14.08 59.55
N GLY A 5 -70.42 12.97 58.84
CA GLY A 5 -69.18 12.19 58.84
C GLY A 5 -68.79 11.80 57.40
N PRO A 6 -67.55 12.02 56.94
CA PRO A 6 -67.21 12.04 55.51
C PRO A 6 -66.62 10.72 55.04
N GLN A 7 -67.36 9.94 54.25
CA GLN A 7 -66.82 8.74 53.59
C GLN A 7 -67.21 8.59 52.10
N PHE A 8 -67.90 9.57 51.51
CA PHE A 8 -68.22 9.55 50.07
C PHE A 8 -67.43 10.61 49.30
N ARG A 9 -66.11 10.41 49.26
CA ARG A 9 -65.21 11.06 48.28
C ARG A 9 -64.29 10.04 47.64
N ARG A 10 -64.84 8.91 47.19
CA ARG A 10 -64.19 8.03 46.21
C ARG A 10 -65.26 7.45 45.30
N ALA A 11 -64.98 7.43 44.00
CA ALA A 11 -65.81 6.90 42.92
C ALA A 11 -66.85 7.86 42.31
N LEU A 12 -66.41 9.02 41.82
CA LEU A 12 -66.94 9.56 40.56
C LEU A 12 -65.76 10.17 39.80
N GLY A 13 -65.25 9.41 38.84
CA GLY A 13 -64.06 9.74 38.08
C GLY A 13 -63.59 8.56 37.24
N ALA A 14 -64.52 7.85 36.60
CA ALA A 14 -64.21 6.88 35.57
C ALA A 14 -65.26 7.05 34.46
N VAL A 15 -64.79 6.97 33.21
CA VAL A 15 -65.53 7.18 31.96
C VAL A 15 -65.63 8.63 31.49
N LEU A 16 -64.49 9.20 31.08
CA LEU A 16 -64.33 10.05 29.88
C LEU A 16 -62.83 10.38 29.71
N ALA A 17 -62.06 9.37 29.32
CA ALA A 17 -60.68 9.55 28.84
C ALA A 17 -60.37 8.45 27.81
N ALA A 18 -61.19 8.41 26.77
CA ALA A 18 -60.91 7.67 25.55
C ALA A 18 -60.88 8.69 24.42
N LEU A 19 -59.75 9.37 24.24
CA LEU A 19 -59.32 10.06 23.02
C LEU A 19 -57.95 10.71 23.31
N ALA A 20 -57.02 10.55 22.37
CA ALA A 20 -55.62 10.97 22.40
C ALA A 20 -54.60 10.05 23.11
N LEU A 21 -54.55 8.76 22.74
CA LEU A 21 -53.25 8.15 22.45
C LEU A 21 -52.88 8.49 21.01
N GLY A 22 -52.57 9.76 20.77
CA GLY A 22 -51.82 10.17 19.60
C GLY A 22 -50.38 9.73 19.83
N GLY A 23 -49.86 8.87 18.95
CA GLY A 23 -48.50 8.40 19.02
C GLY A 23 -47.54 9.59 19.06
N ALA A 24 -46.78 9.70 20.14
CA ALA A 24 -45.51 10.39 20.10
C ALA A 24 -44.54 9.48 19.31
N SER A 25 -44.70 9.46 17.99
CA SER A 25 -43.57 9.18 17.12
C SER A 25 -42.48 10.18 17.51
N PRO A 26 -41.21 9.77 17.74
CA PRO A 26 -40.16 10.74 17.88
C PRO A 26 -40.21 11.60 16.61
N ALA A 27 -40.52 12.88 16.78
CA ALA A 27 -40.35 13.84 15.71
C ALA A 27 -38.90 13.68 15.26
N ALA A 28 -38.71 13.16 14.05
CA ALA A 28 -37.42 13.17 13.41
C ALA A 28 -37.00 14.64 13.37
N ALA A 29 -36.07 15.01 14.26
CA ALA A 29 -35.48 16.33 14.23
C ALA A 29 -34.99 16.55 12.80
N ALA A 30 -35.44 17.64 12.18
CA ALA A 30 -34.96 18.01 10.86
C ALA A 30 -33.43 18.02 10.90
N PRO A 31 -32.75 17.42 9.90
CA PRO A 31 -31.31 17.30 9.96
C PRO A 31 -30.65 18.68 9.90
N ASP A 32 -29.96 19.07 10.97
CA ASP A 32 -29.16 20.29 11.03
C ASP A 32 -27.90 20.14 10.16
N VAL A 33 -28.00 20.46 8.88
CA VAL A 33 -26.92 20.41 7.87
C VAL A 33 -25.63 21.06 8.39
N TRP A 34 -25.76 22.24 9.00
CA TRP A 34 -24.65 23.02 9.53
C TRP A 34 -24.01 22.38 10.77
N ALA A 35 -24.79 21.75 11.64
CA ALA A 35 -24.28 21.05 12.82
C ALA A 35 -23.53 19.78 12.41
N CYS A 36 -24.08 19.00 11.47
CA CYS A 36 -23.41 17.83 10.90
C CYS A 36 -22.06 18.19 10.29
N GLN A 37 -21.99 19.28 9.50
CA GLN A 37 -20.74 19.73 8.89
C GLN A 37 -19.71 20.15 9.95
N ARG A 38 -20.13 20.87 11.00
CA ARG A 38 -19.27 21.26 12.12
C ARG A 38 -18.67 20.05 12.82
N TYR A 39 -19.48 19.06 13.20
CA TYR A 39 -18.99 17.86 13.87
C TYR A 39 -18.03 17.03 12.99
N ARG A 40 -18.28 16.99 11.69
CA ARG A 40 -17.36 16.36 10.73
C ARG A 40 -16.00 17.06 10.66
N THR A 41 -16.00 18.40 10.63
CA THR A 41 -14.74 19.16 10.64
C THR A 41 -13.96 18.98 11.95
N GLU A 42 -14.64 18.95 13.10
CA GLU A 42 -14.01 18.72 14.39
C GLU A 42 -13.40 17.32 14.49
N LEU A 43 -14.11 16.30 13.98
CA LEU A 43 -13.60 14.92 13.92
C LEU A 43 -12.41 14.78 12.97
N ALA A 44 -12.41 15.47 11.83
CA ALA A 44 -11.30 15.48 10.89
C ALA A 44 -10.04 16.11 11.52
N ASN A 45 -10.20 17.23 12.24
CA ASN A 45 -9.10 17.89 12.94
C ASN A 45 -8.51 17.01 14.06
N LEU A 46 -9.35 16.31 14.84
CA LEU A 46 -8.86 15.37 15.85
C LEU A 46 -8.16 14.15 15.26
N ASN A 47 -8.61 13.65 14.11
CA ASN A 47 -7.93 12.56 13.42
C ASN A 47 -6.58 13.00 12.84
N ALA A 48 -6.50 14.23 12.32
CA ALA A 48 -5.25 14.81 11.85
C ALA A 48 -4.24 14.96 13.00
N SER A 49 -4.66 15.51 14.16
CA SER A 49 -3.79 15.62 15.34
C SER A 49 -3.38 14.26 15.93
N ALA A 50 -4.27 13.26 15.88
CA ALA A 50 -3.95 11.89 16.28
C ALA A 50 -2.93 11.24 15.33
N SER A 51 -3.04 11.48 14.02
CA SER A 51 -2.08 10.96 13.04
C SER A 51 -0.68 11.56 13.23
N THR A 52 -0.60 12.87 13.49
CA THR A 52 0.68 13.54 13.80
C THR A 52 1.27 13.04 15.12
N ALA A 53 0.43 12.82 16.15
CA ALA A 53 0.88 12.26 17.42
C ALA A 53 1.42 10.82 17.27
N SER A 54 0.75 9.97 16.48
CA SER A 54 1.20 8.60 16.22
C SER A 54 2.51 8.54 15.41
N ALA A 55 2.70 9.45 14.46
CA ALA A 55 3.95 9.58 13.72
C ALA A 55 5.11 9.98 14.65
N LEU A 56 4.87 10.90 15.60
CA LEU A 56 5.88 11.35 16.56
C LEU A 56 6.21 10.27 17.62
N GLN A 57 5.23 9.46 18.04
CA GLN A 57 5.48 8.31 18.92
C GLN A 57 6.41 7.26 18.27
N SER A 58 6.28 7.06 16.95
CA SER A 58 7.19 6.16 16.22
C SER A 58 8.64 6.69 16.19
N GLU A 59 8.83 8.00 16.20
CA GLU A 59 10.15 8.63 16.27
C GLU A 59 10.77 8.46 17.66
N VAL A 60 9.97 8.59 18.73
CA VAL A 60 10.42 8.29 20.11
C VAL A 60 10.86 6.83 20.23
N ALA A 61 10.05 5.88 19.75
CA ALA A 61 10.41 4.46 19.78
C ALA A 61 11.68 4.14 18.98
N ARG A 62 11.91 4.86 17.87
CA ARG A 62 13.15 4.77 17.09
C ARG A 62 14.35 5.31 17.86
N LEU A 63 14.21 6.47 18.52
CA LEU A 63 15.27 7.07 19.34
C LEU A 63 15.59 6.23 20.58
N GLU A 64 14.61 5.60 21.20
CA GLU A 64 14.80 4.66 22.31
C GLU A 64 15.55 3.40 21.85
N THR A 65 15.23 2.90 20.66
CA THR A 65 15.96 1.75 20.07
C THR A 65 17.40 2.13 19.71
N TYR A 66 17.61 3.35 19.21
CA TYR A 66 18.94 3.91 18.98
C TYR A 66 19.73 4.08 20.29
N TYR A 67 19.09 4.60 21.34
CA TYR A 67 19.69 4.76 22.67
C TYR A 67 20.17 3.44 23.26
N ARG A 68 19.35 2.38 23.14
CA ARG A 68 19.72 1.01 23.56
C ARG A 68 20.87 0.45 22.72
N SER A 69 20.89 0.71 21.41
CA SER A 69 21.98 0.24 20.52
C SER A 69 23.34 0.86 20.83
N LEU A 70 23.35 2.06 21.42
CA LEU A 70 24.58 2.75 21.85
C LEU A 70 25.06 2.32 23.24
N ASN A 71 24.39 1.37 23.90
CA ASN A 71 24.67 0.96 25.28
C ASN A 71 24.75 2.15 26.25
N CYS A 72 23.96 3.20 26.03
CA CYS A 72 23.88 4.34 26.94
C CYS A 72 23.33 3.96 28.34
N GLU A 73 22.67 2.80 28.45
CA GLU A 73 22.24 2.16 29.71
C GLU A 73 23.39 1.54 30.53
N GLY A 74 24.59 1.40 29.95
CA GLY A 74 25.76 0.82 30.61
C GLY A 74 26.13 1.57 31.88
N GLY A 75 25.81 0.96 33.02
CA GLY A 75 25.96 1.55 34.36
C GLY A 75 27.41 1.67 34.81
N LYS A 76 27.63 2.61 35.74
CA LYS A 76 28.87 2.80 36.50
C LYS A 76 29.43 1.45 36.94
N PHE A 77 30.61 1.08 36.43
CA PHE A 77 31.39 0.00 37.00
C PHE A 77 32.46 0.64 37.90
N LEU A 78 32.24 0.58 39.21
CA LEU A 78 33.19 0.89 40.29
C LEU A 78 34.21 2.00 39.93
N PHE A 79 33.76 3.24 39.81
CA PHE A 79 34.56 4.45 39.53
C PHE A 79 34.78 4.86 38.06
N PHE A 80 34.38 4.05 37.06
CA PHE A 80 34.45 4.44 35.64
C PHE A 80 33.05 4.60 35.03
N ASP A 81 32.71 5.83 34.61
CA ASP A 81 31.55 6.07 33.75
C ASP A 81 31.93 5.66 32.32
N THR A 82 31.53 4.46 31.91
CA THR A 82 31.66 3.95 30.53
C THR A 82 30.64 4.57 29.57
N ARG A 83 29.85 5.54 30.05
CA ARG A 83 28.78 6.21 29.30
C ARG A 83 29.38 7.24 28.33
N PRO A 84 29.17 7.09 27.01
CA PRO A 84 29.65 8.05 26.03
C PRO A 84 29.00 9.45 26.20
N PRO A 85 29.72 10.56 25.96
CA PRO A 85 29.21 11.93 26.16
C PRO A 85 28.00 12.29 25.27
N GLN A 86 27.84 11.61 24.14
CA GLN A 86 26.69 11.77 23.24
C GLN A 86 25.35 11.31 23.83
N CYS A 87 25.36 10.47 24.88
CA CYS A 87 24.14 9.94 25.49
C CYS A 87 23.32 11.03 26.21
N GLY A 88 23.96 12.06 26.77
CA GLY A 88 23.27 13.14 27.50
C GLY A 88 22.39 14.00 26.61
N ALA A 89 22.83 14.27 25.37
CA ALA A 89 22.05 15.03 24.39
C ALA A 89 20.82 14.25 23.89
N VAL A 90 20.99 12.94 23.64
CA VAL A 90 19.90 12.05 23.21
C VAL A 90 18.86 11.91 24.32
N GLU A 91 19.29 11.78 25.58
CA GLU A 91 18.38 11.66 26.73
C GLU A 91 17.56 12.94 26.97
N ALA A 92 18.18 14.12 26.86
CA ALA A 92 17.47 15.40 26.93
C ALA A 92 16.42 15.55 25.80
N ARG A 93 16.73 15.02 24.62
CA ARG A 93 15.79 15.01 23.48
C ARG A 93 14.61 14.07 23.73
N ILE A 94 14.85 12.86 24.23
CA ILE A 94 13.79 11.90 24.59
C ILE A 94 12.90 12.51 25.69
N ARG A 95 13.49 13.13 26.71
CA ARG A 95 12.75 13.75 27.81
C ARG A 95 11.87 14.93 27.36
N SER A 96 12.37 15.77 26.45
CA SER A 96 11.56 16.86 25.89
C SER A 96 10.43 16.37 24.98
N LEU A 97 10.64 15.28 24.22
CA LEU A 97 9.59 14.63 23.42
C LEU A 97 8.53 13.97 24.31
N ASN A 98 8.93 13.24 25.36
CA ASN A 98 8.01 12.63 26.30
C ASN A 98 7.28 13.66 27.17
N ALA A 99 7.90 14.80 27.50
CA ALA A 99 7.20 15.90 28.18
C ALA A 99 6.16 16.57 27.29
N THR A 100 6.38 16.59 25.97
CA THR A 100 5.44 17.21 25.02
C THR A 100 4.28 16.27 24.65
N TYR A 101 4.47 14.93 24.70
CA TYR A 101 3.50 13.97 24.15
C TYR A 101 3.22 12.71 25.00
N GLY A 102 3.98 12.49 26.08
CA GLY A 102 3.92 11.27 26.90
C GLY A 102 2.93 11.34 28.07
N GLY A 103 2.25 12.47 28.28
CA GLY A 103 1.29 12.65 29.37
C GLY A 103 -0.16 12.55 28.92
N GLY A 104 -0.86 11.47 29.29
CA GLY A 104 -2.31 11.42 29.59
C GLY A 104 -3.37 11.76 28.51
N ASP A 105 -3.03 12.48 27.45
CA ASP A 105 -4.01 13.08 26.54
C ASP A 105 -4.59 12.09 25.54
N GLY A 106 -3.93 10.94 25.33
CA GLY A 106 -4.40 9.91 24.40
C GLY A 106 -5.79 9.37 24.74
N GLU A 107 -6.07 9.16 26.03
CA GLU A 107 -7.37 8.66 26.48
C GLU A 107 -8.45 9.74 26.43
N VAL A 108 -8.10 10.98 26.75
CA VAL A 108 -9.00 12.15 26.66
C VAL A 108 -9.38 12.42 25.20
N VAL A 109 -8.41 12.39 24.28
CA VAL A 109 -8.63 12.54 22.84
C VAL A 109 -9.45 11.38 22.28
N ALA A 110 -9.19 10.13 22.73
CA ALA A 110 -9.99 8.98 22.34
C ALA A 110 -11.43 9.04 22.88
N ALA A 111 -11.64 9.55 24.10
CA ALA A 111 -12.98 9.81 24.66
C ALA A 111 -13.72 10.89 23.86
N ARG A 112 -13.05 12.00 23.53
CA ARG A 112 -13.62 13.09 22.70
C ARG A 112 -13.99 12.61 21.30
N ARG A 113 -13.17 11.77 20.69
CA ARG A 113 -13.46 11.14 19.39
C ARG A 113 -14.74 10.31 19.44
N ARG A 114 -14.91 9.48 20.49
CA ARG A 114 -16.12 8.66 20.67
C ARG A 114 -17.38 9.53 20.79
N GLN A 115 -17.30 10.63 21.53
CA GLN A 115 -18.40 11.60 21.65
C GLN A 115 -18.76 12.23 20.30
N LEU A 116 -17.77 12.66 19.51
CA LEU A 116 -18.01 13.28 18.21
C LEU A 116 -18.55 12.30 17.17
N VAL A 117 -18.13 11.04 17.19
CA VAL A 117 -18.69 10.00 16.31
C VAL A 117 -20.17 9.79 16.61
N ALA A 118 -20.57 9.74 17.88
CA ALA A 118 -21.96 9.64 18.29
C ALA A 118 -22.79 10.89 17.91
N ALA A 119 -22.19 12.08 18.03
CA ALA A 119 -22.80 13.34 17.60
C ALA A 119 -22.98 13.40 16.07
N VAL A 120 -22.01 12.91 15.29
CA VAL A 120 -22.12 12.82 13.83
C VAL A 120 -23.23 11.85 13.43
N SER A 121 -23.34 10.68 14.06
CA SER A 121 -24.39 9.71 13.74
C SER A 121 -25.80 10.20 14.06
N SER A 122 -25.96 11.12 15.01
CA SER A 122 -27.27 11.68 15.37
C SER A 122 -27.61 12.97 14.61
N ALA A 123 -26.61 13.82 14.32
CA ALA A 123 -26.81 15.08 13.60
C ALA A 123 -26.86 14.92 12.06
N CYS A 124 -26.27 13.86 11.52
CA CYS A 124 -26.20 13.65 10.06
C CYS A 124 -27.26 12.67 9.52
N THR A 125 -28.16 12.14 10.34
CA THR A 125 -29.25 11.26 9.89
C THR A 125 -30.26 12.03 9.07
N GLY A 126 -30.46 11.63 7.81
CA GLY A 126 -31.44 12.25 6.89
C GLY A 126 -30.86 13.22 5.85
N LEU A 127 -29.54 13.48 5.87
CA LEU A 127 -28.86 14.32 4.86
C LEU A 127 -28.44 13.56 3.59
N ILE A 128 -28.82 12.29 3.45
CA ILE A 128 -28.62 11.52 2.22
C ILE A 128 -29.92 11.57 1.42
N ALA A 129 -30.24 12.75 0.90
CA ALA A 129 -31.28 12.95 -0.11
C ALA A 129 -30.78 14.02 -1.10
N GLY A 130 -30.25 13.54 -2.23
CA GLY A 130 -29.85 14.34 -3.37
C GLY A 130 -30.14 13.53 -4.63
N GLU A 131 -31.44 13.41 -4.94
CA GLU A 131 -31.95 12.80 -6.15
C GLU A 131 -31.80 13.75 -7.35
N GLY A 132 -31.46 13.17 -8.50
CA GLY A 132 -31.42 13.86 -9.77
C GLY A 132 -30.86 13.03 -10.92
N GLN A 133 -31.18 11.74 -11.00
CA GLN A 133 -31.47 11.00 -12.25
C GLN A 133 -31.73 9.52 -11.96
N GLU A 134 -33.01 9.16 -12.06
CA GLU A 134 -33.50 7.79 -12.14
C GLU A 134 -32.87 7.07 -13.35
N GLY A 135 -32.25 5.92 -13.05
CA GLY A 135 -31.57 5.10 -14.03
C GLY A 135 -31.02 3.83 -13.39
N GLN A 136 -31.93 2.95 -13.01
CA GLN A 136 -31.74 1.50 -12.84
C GLN A 136 -30.78 1.00 -11.74
N THR A 137 -31.43 0.43 -10.73
CA THR A 137 -30.91 -0.37 -9.64
C THR A 137 -30.05 -1.54 -10.13
N ALA A 138 -28.72 -1.41 -9.99
CA ALA A 138 -27.80 -2.54 -9.85
C ALA A 138 -26.76 -2.22 -8.77
N GLY A 139 -27.00 -2.71 -7.54
CA GLY A 139 -26.00 -2.81 -6.48
C GLY A 139 -25.55 -1.48 -5.88
N ASN A 140 -26.26 -1.00 -4.86
CA ASN A 140 -25.82 0.12 -4.02
C ASN A 140 -24.65 -0.31 -3.12
N GLN A 141 -23.51 -0.64 -3.72
CA GLN A 141 -22.22 -0.71 -3.03
C GLN A 141 -21.69 0.71 -2.94
N THR A 142 -21.52 1.20 -1.72
CA THR A 142 -21.14 2.59 -1.48
C THR A 142 -19.73 2.83 -2.01
N ALA A 143 -19.60 3.75 -2.97
CA ALA A 143 -18.31 4.29 -3.39
C ALA A 143 -17.63 4.92 -2.17
N ARG A 144 -16.62 4.26 -1.62
CA ARG A 144 -15.90 4.72 -0.43
C ARG A 144 -14.58 5.39 -0.80
N GLY A 145 -13.94 4.92 -1.86
CA GLY A 145 -12.58 5.30 -2.20
C GLY A 145 -11.58 4.82 -1.16
N GLY A 146 -10.32 5.27 -1.27
CA GLY A 146 -9.31 4.97 -0.27
C GLY A 146 -7.93 5.55 -0.58
N ALA A 147 -6.91 5.05 0.13
CA ALA A 147 -5.54 5.57 0.07
C ALA A 147 -4.80 5.17 -1.21
N GLN A 148 -5.11 4.01 -1.79
CA GLN A 148 -4.46 3.54 -3.01
C GLN A 148 -5.10 4.18 -4.23
N VAL A 149 -4.26 4.57 -5.19
CA VAL A 149 -4.71 5.01 -6.50
C VAL A 149 -4.46 3.88 -7.50
N VAL A 150 -5.46 3.58 -8.30
CA VAL A 150 -5.39 2.57 -9.35
C VAL A 150 -5.94 3.13 -10.65
N CYS A 151 -5.38 2.69 -11.77
CA CYS A 151 -5.94 2.95 -13.08
C CYS A 151 -6.83 1.80 -13.49
N VAL A 152 -8.07 2.11 -13.84
CA VAL A 152 -9.05 1.15 -14.32
C VAL A 152 -9.23 1.37 -15.82
N LYS A 153 -9.06 0.31 -16.62
CA LYS A 153 -9.43 0.32 -18.04
C LYS A 153 -10.95 0.23 -18.16
N THR A 154 -11.56 1.13 -18.92
CA THR A 154 -13.03 1.18 -19.03
C THR A 154 -13.61 0.06 -19.89
N CYS A 155 -12.81 -0.56 -20.76
CA CYS A 155 -13.25 -1.62 -21.69
C CYS A 155 -13.46 -3.01 -21.06
N ASP A 156 -12.66 -3.40 -20.06
CA ASP A 156 -12.75 -4.71 -19.39
C ASP A 156 -12.82 -4.61 -17.86
N GLY A 157 -12.75 -3.39 -17.31
CA GLY A 157 -12.75 -3.13 -15.88
C GLY A 157 -11.49 -3.59 -15.15
N SER A 158 -10.46 -4.11 -15.83
CA SER A 158 -9.21 -4.48 -15.15
C SER A 158 -8.47 -3.23 -14.67
N TYR A 159 -7.58 -3.42 -13.70
CA TYR A 159 -6.88 -2.31 -13.07
C TYR A 159 -5.42 -2.62 -12.80
N PHE A 160 -4.61 -1.56 -12.70
CA PHE A 160 -3.23 -1.64 -12.25
C PHE A 160 -2.94 -0.55 -11.21
N PRO A 161 -2.12 -0.83 -10.19
CA PRO A 161 -1.83 0.12 -9.13
C PRO A 161 -0.88 1.24 -9.60
N MET A 162 -1.10 2.45 -9.09
CA MET A 162 -0.16 3.56 -9.21
C MET A 162 0.43 3.87 -7.84
N ALA A 163 1.68 3.44 -7.63
CA ALA A 163 2.40 3.68 -6.38
C ALA A 163 3.01 5.10 -6.32
N ASN A 164 3.41 5.66 -7.45
CA ASN A 164 4.15 6.92 -7.52
C ASN A 164 3.38 7.92 -8.39
N LEU A 165 2.82 8.95 -7.75
CA LEU A 165 2.04 9.99 -8.42
C LEU A 165 2.75 11.33 -8.24
N PRO A 166 3.37 11.90 -9.31
CA PRO A 166 4.31 13.02 -9.18
C PRO A 166 3.70 14.30 -8.61
N ASP A 167 2.42 14.57 -8.88
CA ASP A 167 1.70 15.79 -8.43
C ASP A 167 0.50 15.47 -7.52
N GLY A 168 0.55 14.32 -6.82
CA GLY A 168 -0.58 13.83 -6.05
C GLY A 168 -1.78 13.46 -6.93
N ARG A 169 -2.98 13.44 -6.36
CA ARG A 169 -4.19 12.84 -6.99
C ARG A 169 -4.80 13.66 -8.13
N GLY A 170 -4.45 14.94 -8.28
CA GLY A 170 -5.09 15.84 -9.24
C GLY A 170 -4.87 15.46 -10.71
N GLY A 171 -3.68 14.94 -11.04
CA GLY A 171 -3.27 14.51 -12.39
C GLY A 171 -3.41 13.00 -12.66
N ALA A 172 -4.18 12.29 -11.82
CA ALA A 172 -4.20 10.83 -11.83
C ALA A 172 -4.81 10.26 -13.12
N ASP A 173 -5.86 10.88 -13.66
CA ASP A 173 -6.50 10.42 -14.90
C ASP A 173 -5.57 10.60 -16.10
N GLU A 174 -4.88 11.74 -16.15
CA GLU A 174 -3.92 12.05 -17.21
C GLU A 174 -2.75 11.05 -17.19
N MET A 175 -2.28 10.68 -15.99
CA MET A 175 -1.28 9.63 -15.81
C MET A 175 -1.81 8.25 -16.20
N CYS A 176 -3.04 7.88 -15.82
CA CYS A 176 -3.65 6.62 -16.23
C CYS A 176 -3.74 6.49 -17.75
N GLN A 177 -4.17 7.56 -18.43
CA GLN A 177 -4.26 7.58 -19.88
C GLN A 177 -2.87 7.55 -20.55
N ALA A 178 -1.84 8.15 -19.92
CA ALA A 178 -0.47 8.08 -20.41
C ALA A 178 0.15 6.68 -20.26
N LEU A 179 -0.17 5.98 -19.15
CA LEU A 179 0.29 4.61 -18.88
C LEU A 179 -0.47 3.56 -19.71
N CYS A 180 -1.69 3.88 -20.15
CA CYS A 180 -2.51 3.00 -20.95
C CYS A 180 -3.07 3.70 -22.20
N PRO A 181 -2.26 4.03 -23.20
CA PRO A 181 -2.69 4.80 -24.37
C PRO A 181 -3.55 4.02 -25.37
N GLY A 182 -3.49 2.68 -25.36
CA GLY A 182 -4.25 1.83 -26.28
C GLY A 182 -5.75 1.76 -25.98
N THR A 183 -6.18 2.14 -24.78
CA THR A 183 -7.59 2.14 -24.35
C THR A 183 -7.87 3.34 -23.46
N GLU A 184 -9.13 3.62 -23.15
CA GLU A 184 -9.45 4.61 -22.12
C GLU A 184 -9.18 4.04 -20.71
N ALA A 185 -8.45 4.79 -19.90
CA ALA A 185 -8.13 4.42 -18.52
C ALA A 185 -8.38 5.59 -17.57
N VAL A 186 -9.11 5.33 -16.48
CA VAL A 186 -9.56 6.33 -15.50
C VAL A 186 -9.01 6.00 -14.13
N ALA A 187 -8.66 7.02 -13.35
CA ALA A 187 -8.13 6.85 -12.01
C ALA A 187 -9.23 6.65 -10.97
N TYR A 188 -9.09 5.59 -10.20
CA TYR A 188 -9.91 5.27 -9.05
C TYR A 188 -9.07 5.32 -7.78
N SER A 189 -9.69 5.74 -6.68
CA SER A 189 -9.17 5.54 -5.35
C SER A 189 -9.80 4.30 -4.73
N MET A 190 -9.03 3.49 -4.00
CA MET A 190 -9.52 2.28 -3.36
C MET A 190 -8.87 2.06 -1.98
N PRO A 191 -9.55 1.38 -1.05
CA PRO A 191 -8.94 0.96 0.21
C PRO A 191 -7.92 -0.16 -0.05
N HIS A 192 -7.14 -0.49 0.98
CA HIS A 192 -6.26 -1.67 0.95
C HIS A 192 -7.06 -2.96 1.20
N GLY A 193 -6.54 -4.07 0.71
CA GLY A 193 -7.01 -5.42 1.02
C GLY A 193 -7.72 -6.13 -0.13
N ASP A 194 -8.10 -7.37 0.16
CA ASP A 194 -8.78 -8.23 -0.80
C ASP A 194 -10.21 -7.74 -1.05
N GLU A 195 -10.68 -7.88 -2.29
CA GLU A 195 -11.98 -7.36 -2.74
C GLU A 195 -12.18 -5.83 -2.58
N ALA A 196 -11.12 -5.07 -2.28
CA ALA A 196 -11.20 -3.62 -2.08
C ALA A 196 -11.70 -2.86 -3.31
N LEU A 197 -11.55 -3.43 -4.51
CA LEU A 197 -11.99 -2.85 -5.77
C LEU A 197 -13.50 -2.56 -5.79
N LYS A 198 -14.32 -3.32 -5.06
CA LYS A 198 -15.78 -3.08 -4.98
C LYS A 198 -16.15 -1.76 -4.30
N TYR A 199 -15.26 -1.24 -3.46
CA TYR A 199 -15.42 0.03 -2.77
C TYR A 199 -14.68 1.18 -3.47
N ALA A 200 -14.05 0.91 -4.62
CA ALA A 200 -13.30 1.90 -5.35
C ALA A 200 -14.22 2.98 -5.92
N ALA A 201 -13.71 4.20 -5.97
CA ALA A 201 -14.43 5.37 -6.46
C ALA A 201 -13.53 6.18 -7.39
N THR A 202 -14.07 6.72 -8.49
CA THR A 202 -13.29 7.61 -9.38
C THR A 202 -12.75 8.79 -8.58
N ILE A 203 -11.51 9.21 -8.87
CA ILE A 203 -10.92 10.38 -8.20
C ILE A 203 -11.71 11.63 -8.56
N LYS A 204 -12.11 11.78 -9.82
CA LYS A 204 -13.03 12.83 -10.27
C LYS A 204 -14.47 12.33 -10.17
N GLY A 205 -15.30 12.97 -9.36
CA GLY A 205 -16.75 12.73 -9.31
C GLY A 205 -17.23 11.53 -8.49
N ASN A 206 -16.34 10.81 -7.78
CA ASN A 206 -16.69 9.77 -6.78
C ASN A 206 -17.66 8.68 -7.28
N ARG A 207 -17.58 8.30 -8.56
CA ARG A 207 -18.42 7.23 -9.12
C ARG A 207 -17.90 5.86 -8.68
N ALA A 208 -18.78 4.99 -8.24
CA ALA A 208 -18.42 3.63 -7.83
C ALA A 208 -17.84 2.83 -9.00
N TYR A 209 -16.79 2.04 -8.74
CA TYR A 209 -16.28 1.08 -9.72
C TYR A 209 -17.35 0.07 -10.15
N THR A 210 -18.23 -0.34 -9.22
CA THR A 210 -19.33 -1.27 -9.50
C THR A 210 -20.37 -0.72 -10.47
N ALA A 211 -20.41 0.60 -10.67
CA ALA A 211 -21.30 1.24 -11.65
C ALA A 211 -20.72 1.22 -13.09
N LEU A 212 -19.45 0.83 -13.26
CA LEU A 212 -18.86 0.66 -14.59
C LEU A 212 -19.49 -0.57 -15.27
N PRO A 213 -20.01 -0.47 -16.51
CA PRO A 213 -20.62 -1.61 -17.20
C PRO A 213 -19.68 -2.81 -17.35
N ALA A 214 -18.37 -2.55 -17.49
CA ALA A 214 -17.34 -3.58 -17.59
C ALA A 214 -16.78 -4.04 -16.23
N ALA A 215 -17.37 -3.64 -15.09
CA ALA A 215 -16.86 -3.97 -13.76
C ALA A 215 -16.67 -5.49 -13.60
N PHE A 216 -15.49 -5.87 -13.09
CA PHE A 216 -15.06 -7.26 -12.87
C PHE A 216 -15.08 -8.18 -14.09
N LYS A 217 -15.27 -7.67 -15.32
CA LYS A 217 -15.31 -8.51 -16.53
C LYS A 217 -13.98 -9.24 -16.76
N PHE A 218 -12.86 -8.58 -16.47
CA PHE A 218 -11.52 -9.17 -16.53
C PHE A 218 -11.31 -10.41 -15.66
N ARG A 219 -12.12 -10.62 -14.60
CA ARG A 219 -12.03 -11.82 -13.76
C ARG A 219 -12.62 -13.05 -14.45
N LYS A 220 -13.49 -12.85 -15.45
CA LYS A 220 -14.26 -13.92 -16.11
C LYS A 220 -13.79 -14.18 -17.53
N SER A 221 -13.38 -13.14 -18.25
CA SER A 221 -13.03 -13.22 -19.67
C SER A 221 -11.93 -12.24 -20.03
N PHE A 222 -11.03 -12.68 -20.90
CA PHE A 222 -10.02 -11.82 -21.52
C PHE A 222 -10.59 -11.13 -22.77
N THR A 223 -10.38 -9.82 -22.90
CA THR A 223 -10.83 -9.03 -24.07
C THR A 223 -9.59 -8.60 -24.87
N PRO A 224 -9.33 -9.19 -26.06
CA PRO A 224 -8.07 -8.98 -26.79
C PRO A 224 -7.89 -7.52 -27.25
N ASP A 225 -8.98 -6.84 -27.61
CA ASP A 225 -8.95 -5.44 -28.07
C ASP A 225 -8.75 -4.43 -26.92
N CYS A 226 -8.74 -4.89 -25.66
CA CYS A 226 -8.60 -4.05 -24.48
C CYS A 226 -7.15 -4.07 -23.96
N SER A 227 -6.19 -3.60 -24.76
CA SER A 227 -4.76 -3.58 -24.42
C SER A 227 -4.19 -2.16 -24.34
N CYS A 228 -3.37 -1.89 -23.32
CA CYS A 228 -2.66 -0.61 -23.17
C CYS A 228 -1.63 -0.36 -24.30
N LYS A 229 -1.08 -1.44 -24.88
CA LYS A 229 -0.15 -1.39 -26.01
C LYS A 229 -0.92 -1.58 -27.30
N ARG A 230 -0.74 -0.69 -28.27
CA ARG A 230 -1.31 -0.83 -29.60
C ARG A 230 -0.56 -1.90 -30.41
N GLU A 231 -1.24 -2.46 -31.40
CA GLU A 231 -0.63 -3.39 -32.34
C GLU A 231 0.53 -2.73 -33.10
N GLY A 232 1.60 -3.48 -33.33
CA GLY A 232 2.80 -2.98 -34.02
C GLY A 232 3.70 -2.01 -33.23
N GLN A 233 3.31 -1.59 -32.01
CA GLN A 233 4.14 -0.70 -31.17
C GLN A 233 4.97 -1.48 -30.15
N SER A 234 6.15 -0.95 -29.81
CA SER A 234 6.91 -1.41 -28.65
C SER A 234 6.39 -0.75 -27.36
N TRP A 235 6.71 -1.36 -26.20
CA TRP A 235 6.34 -0.77 -24.90
C TRP A 235 7.03 0.57 -24.65
N ALA A 236 8.29 0.72 -25.09
CA ALA A 236 9.01 1.99 -25.00
C ALA A 236 8.30 3.11 -25.79
N GLN A 237 7.79 2.80 -26.99
CA GLN A 237 7.01 3.76 -27.76
C GLN A 237 5.66 4.07 -27.11
N SER A 238 4.98 3.05 -26.58
CA SER A 238 3.66 3.22 -25.96
C SER A 238 3.73 4.06 -24.69
N LEU A 239 4.76 3.88 -23.87
CA LEU A 239 4.90 4.54 -22.56
C LEU A 239 5.67 5.87 -22.61
N ALA A 240 6.14 6.30 -23.79
CA ALA A 240 6.94 7.52 -23.93
C ALA A 240 6.27 8.76 -23.31
N LYS A 241 4.93 8.87 -23.39
CA LYS A 241 4.19 9.97 -22.73
C LYS A 241 4.27 9.87 -21.22
N ALA A 242 4.03 8.69 -20.64
CA ALA A 242 4.12 8.48 -19.20
C ALA A 242 5.54 8.77 -18.69
N GLU A 243 6.57 8.34 -19.43
CA GLU A 243 7.97 8.63 -19.09
C GLU A 243 8.25 10.14 -19.02
N SER A 244 7.70 10.93 -19.95
CA SER A 244 7.85 12.39 -19.94
C SER A 244 7.15 13.09 -18.77
N MET A 245 6.15 12.45 -18.16
CA MET A 245 5.38 12.98 -17.04
C MET A 245 6.01 12.66 -15.67
N LEU A 246 6.98 11.75 -15.62
CA LEU A 246 7.70 11.44 -14.38
C LEU A 246 8.67 12.58 -14.07
N VAL A 247 8.32 13.39 -13.06
CA VAL A 247 9.16 14.47 -12.57
C VAL A 247 10.50 13.90 -12.11
N ARG A 248 11.60 14.44 -12.64
CA ARG A 248 12.95 14.04 -12.28
C ARG A 248 13.30 14.62 -10.91
N HIS A 249 13.26 13.83 -9.85
CA HIS A 249 13.78 14.29 -8.57
C HIS A 249 15.28 14.08 -8.47
N LYS A 250 15.93 14.89 -7.62
CA LYS A 250 17.37 14.79 -7.35
C LYS A 250 17.63 13.50 -6.57
N GLY A 251 18.05 12.44 -7.28
CA GLY A 251 18.30 11.12 -6.70
C GLY A 251 17.73 9.96 -7.52
N ASP A 252 16.82 10.24 -8.46
CA ASP A 252 16.24 9.20 -9.31
C ASP A 252 17.25 8.71 -10.35
N ILE A 253 17.46 7.39 -10.39
CA ILE A 253 18.33 6.75 -11.38
C ILE A 253 17.49 6.31 -12.57
N PHE A 254 17.59 7.05 -13.68
CA PHE A 254 17.05 6.57 -14.96
C PHE A 254 17.97 5.52 -15.54
N VAL A 255 17.48 4.28 -15.56
CA VAL A 255 18.18 3.16 -16.18
C VAL A 255 17.96 3.22 -17.70
N THR A 256 18.74 4.07 -18.37
CA THR A 256 18.83 4.05 -19.84
C THR A 256 19.40 2.70 -20.32
N PRO A 257 19.24 2.30 -21.59
CA PRO A 257 19.84 1.05 -22.09
C PRO A 257 21.36 0.98 -21.84
N MET A 258 22.06 2.12 -21.98
CA MET A 258 23.49 2.22 -21.68
C MET A 258 23.78 2.10 -20.19
N THR A 259 22.93 2.67 -19.32
CA THR A 259 23.05 2.53 -17.87
C THR A 259 22.75 1.10 -17.42
N ALA A 260 21.73 0.45 -17.99
CA ALA A 260 21.39 -0.94 -17.75
C ALA A 260 22.59 -1.84 -18.07
N GLU A 261 23.20 -1.66 -19.23
CA GLU A 261 24.41 -2.38 -19.63
C GLU A 261 25.58 -2.15 -18.66
N ARG A 262 25.76 -0.91 -18.17
CA ARG A 262 26.79 -0.61 -17.16
C ARG A 262 26.51 -1.27 -15.81
N LEU A 263 25.24 -1.35 -15.38
CA LEU A 263 24.83 -1.98 -14.13
C LEU A 263 24.83 -3.51 -14.21
N SER A 264 24.56 -4.07 -15.39
CA SER A 264 24.62 -5.51 -15.67
C SER A 264 26.04 -6.05 -15.73
N ARG A 265 27.03 -5.18 -15.99
CA ARG A 265 28.44 -5.56 -15.90
C ARG A 265 28.82 -5.71 -14.43
N ALA A 266 29.33 -6.89 -14.08
CA ALA A 266 29.87 -7.15 -12.75
C ALA A 266 30.82 -6.00 -12.34
N PRO A 267 30.68 -5.43 -11.13
CA PRO A 267 31.57 -4.38 -10.69
C PRO A 267 32.98 -4.95 -10.78
N LYS A 268 33.88 -4.23 -11.46
CA LYS A 268 35.30 -4.54 -11.44
C LYS A 268 35.78 -4.30 -10.01
N VAL A 269 35.60 -5.32 -9.15
CA VAL A 269 36.23 -5.38 -7.84
C VAL A 269 37.72 -5.25 -8.15
N ARG A 270 38.28 -4.07 -7.88
CA ARG A 270 39.73 -3.92 -7.85
C ARG A 270 40.20 -4.84 -6.74
N LEU A 271 40.70 -6.00 -7.13
CA LEU A 271 41.28 -7.02 -6.28
C LEU A 271 42.61 -6.50 -5.72
N THR A 272 42.62 -5.36 -5.04
CA THR A 272 43.81 -4.79 -4.40
C THR A 272 43.94 -5.23 -2.94
N LEU A 273 43.09 -6.15 -2.48
CA LEU A 273 43.17 -6.74 -1.13
C LEU A 273 43.26 -8.28 -1.13
N VAL A 274 43.76 -8.90 -2.20
CA VAL A 274 43.99 -10.37 -2.24
C VAL A 274 45.45 -10.72 -2.59
N GLY A 275 46.39 -9.79 -2.39
CA GLY A 275 47.82 -10.06 -2.61
C GLY A 275 48.47 -11.05 -1.64
N ARG A 276 47.79 -11.45 -0.55
CA ARG A 276 48.32 -12.41 0.44
C ARG A 276 47.47 -13.68 0.64
N ALA A 277 46.16 -13.63 0.43
CA ALA A 277 45.29 -14.81 0.59
C ALA A 277 45.30 -15.73 -0.65
N ASP A 278 45.65 -15.20 -1.84
CA ASP A 278 45.73 -16.01 -3.07
C ASP A 278 46.90 -16.99 -3.08
N ARG A 279 48.00 -16.69 -2.37
CA ARG A 279 49.17 -17.59 -2.36
C ARG A 279 48.90 -18.87 -1.57
N THR A 280 48.16 -18.77 -0.47
CA THR A 280 47.73 -19.92 0.34
C THR A 280 46.60 -20.68 -0.34
N ALA A 281 45.66 -20.00 -0.99
CA ALA A 281 44.59 -20.66 -1.75
C ALA A 281 45.14 -21.39 -2.99
N ALA A 282 46.12 -20.79 -3.68
CA ALA A 282 46.79 -21.40 -4.83
C ALA A 282 47.67 -22.60 -4.41
N SER A 283 48.35 -22.56 -3.26
CA SER A 283 49.12 -23.70 -2.78
C SER A 283 48.22 -24.86 -2.35
N LEU A 284 47.10 -24.57 -1.67
CA LEU A 284 46.12 -25.59 -1.27
C LEU A 284 45.42 -26.24 -2.48
N ALA A 285 45.15 -25.47 -3.54
CA ALA A 285 44.60 -26.00 -4.78
C ALA A 285 45.64 -26.83 -5.57
N ALA A 286 46.91 -26.44 -5.55
CA ALA A 286 47.99 -27.20 -6.18
C ALA A 286 48.28 -28.52 -5.43
N ASP A 287 48.21 -28.53 -4.09
CA ASP A 287 48.34 -29.73 -3.27
C ASP A 287 47.15 -30.70 -3.47
N ALA A 288 45.94 -30.17 -3.67
CA ALA A 288 44.77 -30.98 -3.99
C ALA A 288 44.89 -31.64 -5.38
N ALA A 289 45.35 -30.89 -6.39
CA ALA A 289 45.54 -31.42 -7.74
C ALA A 289 46.66 -32.49 -7.82
N ASN A 290 47.71 -32.36 -7.01
CA ASN A 290 48.80 -33.35 -6.97
C ASN A 290 48.41 -34.67 -6.26
N ARG A 291 47.35 -34.68 -5.44
CA ARG A 291 46.85 -35.92 -4.79
C ARG A 291 45.91 -36.75 -5.65
N GLU A 292 45.27 -36.16 -6.66
CA GLU A 292 44.38 -36.88 -7.59
C GLU A 292 45.13 -37.54 -8.77
N GLY A 293 46.42 -37.22 -8.97
CA GLY A 293 47.24 -37.74 -10.07
C GLY A 293 47.94 -39.10 -9.83
N ALA A 294 47.78 -39.72 -8.66
CA ALA A 294 48.46 -40.99 -8.32
C ALA A 294 47.60 -42.26 -8.50
N ALA A 295 46.38 -42.13 -9.04
CA ALA A 295 45.49 -43.28 -9.22
C ALA A 295 44.74 -43.25 -10.57
N ALA A 296 45.48 -43.29 -11.69
CA ALA A 296 45.03 -43.96 -12.94
C ALA A 296 46.01 -43.67 -14.10
N ALA A 297 46.90 -44.62 -14.43
CA ALA A 297 47.42 -44.80 -15.81
C ALA A 297 48.22 -46.11 -15.96
N GLN A 298 47.54 -47.17 -16.41
CA GLN A 298 48.03 -48.23 -17.30
C GLN A 298 46.75 -48.68 -18.05
N THR A 299 46.60 -48.74 -19.38
CA THR A 299 47.50 -48.91 -20.52
C THR A 299 46.85 -48.36 -21.81
N ALA A 300 47.68 -48.11 -22.83
CA ALA A 300 47.38 -47.49 -24.13
C ALA A 300 47.04 -48.48 -25.27
N LYS A 301 46.43 -48.01 -26.39
CA LYS A 301 47.04 -47.98 -27.77
C LYS A 301 46.07 -47.60 -28.93
N GLU A 302 46.61 -46.75 -29.83
CA GLU A 302 46.51 -46.66 -31.33
C GLU A 302 45.13 -46.54 -32.04
N GLY A 303 44.91 -45.70 -33.07
CA GLY A 303 45.74 -44.76 -33.87
C GLY A 303 44.96 -44.06 -35.01
N GLY A 304 45.56 -43.01 -35.62
CA GLY A 304 45.29 -42.36 -36.95
C GLY A 304 43.99 -41.52 -37.11
N GLU A 305 43.88 -40.38 -37.82
CA GLU A 305 44.77 -39.65 -38.76
C GLU A 305 44.15 -38.25 -39.13
N LEU A 306 45.01 -37.22 -39.17
CA LEU A 306 45.10 -35.98 -40.00
C LEU A 306 44.09 -34.78 -40.02
N THR A 307 44.72 -33.59 -39.87
CA THR A 307 44.36 -32.18 -40.25
C THR A 307 43.29 -31.45 -39.41
N GLY A 308 43.40 -30.20 -38.98
CA GLY A 308 44.42 -29.14 -39.05
C GLY A 308 43.78 -27.82 -38.57
N ALA A 309 44.51 -27.04 -37.77
CA ALA A 309 44.34 -25.62 -37.44
C ALA A 309 43.17 -25.13 -36.51
N THR A 310 43.59 -24.69 -35.32
CA THR A 310 43.18 -23.49 -34.56
C THR A 310 41.72 -23.30 -34.16
N ALA A 311 41.41 -23.48 -32.87
CA ALA A 311 40.65 -22.51 -32.08
C ALA A 311 40.69 -22.84 -30.56
N GLU A 312 40.96 -21.80 -29.78
CA GLU A 312 40.82 -21.67 -28.33
C GLU A 312 39.70 -22.51 -27.69
N SER A 313 40.08 -23.28 -26.68
CA SER A 313 39.17 -23.85 -25.69
C SER A 313 38.50 -22.73 -24.90
N ARG A 314 37.26 -22.38 -25.26
CA ARG A 314 36.35 -21.62 -24.40
C ARG A 314 35.65 -22.62 -23.47
N SER A 315 35.77 -22.39 -22.17
CA SER A 315 35.10 -23.19 -21.15
C SER A 315 33.58 -23.20 -21.38
N ALA A 316 32.98 -24.38 -21.26
CA ALA A 316 31.56 -24.59 -21.48
C ALA A 316 30.72 -23.83 -20.42
N ILE A 317 30.05 -22.78 -20.85
CA ILE A 317 29.01 -22.09 -20.07
C ILE A 317 27.83 -23.05 -19.94
N ARG A 318 27.55 -23.56 -18.74
CA ARG A 318 26.26 -24.22 -18.47
C ARG A 318 25.18 -23.15 -18.38
N VAL A 319 24.42 -22.99 -19.46
CA VAL A 319 23.17 -22.22 -19.45
C VAL A 319 22.15 -23.01 -18.64
N ILE A 320 21.83 -22.53 -17.44
CA ILE A 320 20.65 -23.00 -16.70
C ILE A 320 19.45 -22.30 -17.32
N VAL A 321 18.74 -23.00 -18.20
CA VAL A 321 17.45 -22.53 -18.73
C VAL A 321 16.42 -22.67 -17.61
N PRO A 322 15.74 -21.58 -17.16
CA PRO A 322 14.58 -21.71 -16.30
C PRO A 322 13.48 -22.41 -17.10
N SER A 323 12.95 -23.48 -16.53
CA SER A 323 11.91 -24.38 -17.00
C SER A 323 10.94 -23.77 -18.03
N LEU A 324 11.02 -24.25 -19.27
CA LEU A 324 9.96 -24.11 -20.26
C LEU A 324 8.73 -24.87 -19.75
N LEU A 325 7.67 -24.17 -19.34
CA LEU A 325 6.34 -24.78 -19.32
C LEU A 325 5.88 -24.92 -20.78
N PRO A 326 5.62 -26.13 -21.29
CA PRO A 326 5.03 -26.30 -22.61
C PRO A 326 3.58 -25.77 -22.60
N PRO A 327 3.11 -25.09 -23.67
CA PRO A 327 1.70 -24.75 -23.80
C PRO A 327 0.85 -26.03 -23.93
N PRO A 328 -0.40 -26.04 -23.43
CA PRO A 328 -1.29 -27.18 -23.59
C PRO A 328 -1.59 -27.42 -25.07
N ALA A 329 -1.47 -28.68 -25.50
CA ALA A 329 -1.80 -29.10 -26.85
C ALA A 329 -3.28 -28.84 -27.14
N LEU A 330 -3.56 -28.10 -28.22
CA LEU A 330 -4.89 -28.00 -28.80
C LEU A 330 -5.23 -29.34 -29.45
N THR A 331 -6.25 -30.03 -28.94
CA THR A 331 -6.85 -31.18 -29.62
C THR A 331 -7.70 -30.67 -30.80
N PRO A 332 -7.55 -31.20 -32.03
CA PRO A 332 -8.55 -30.96 -33.06
C PRO A 332 -9.86 -31.65 -32.66
N ALA A 333 -10.96 -30.91 -32.73
CA ALA A 333 -12.31 -31.42 -32.50
C ALA A 333 -12.72 -32.41 -33.61
N PRO A 334 -13.55 -33.42 -33.31
CA PRO A 334 -14.25 -34.19 -34.33
C PRO A 334 -15.36 -33.36 -35.00
#